data_AF-Q0GDU0-F1
#
_entry.id   AF-Q0GDU0-F1
#
_cell.length_a   1.000
_cell.length_b   1.000
_cell.length_c   1.000
_cell.angle_alpha   90.00
_cell.angle_beta   90.00
_cell.angle_gamma   90.00
#
_symmetry.space_group_name_H-M   'P 1'
#
loop_
_entity.id
_entity.type
_entity.pdbx_description
1 polymer ?
#
loop_
_entity_poly.entity_id
_entity_poly.type
_entity_poly.pdbx_seq_one_letter_code
_entity_poly.pdbx_strand_id
1 'polypeptide(L)'
;IVQELQEHVESKGLFYAVDPASRGTCTIGGNIAENSGGPRAVKYGVTKDWVLNLEVVLADGTVLNTGANTLKNSTGYNLTSLIVGSEGTLAFVTEATLKLLPRPSCNALMLVPFESAEKACHAVSEIFKSGSQPSALKFMERSAIELAQAFTGDYSLKLLPETSAHLLIEVDAFRFDDLMPQVERILPVVEAFGGAEPLFADDEAAKNKLWRLRRSVGEAVKAKSTYKEEDTVVPRGALPDLLKAVKAVGSDFGFESICYGHAGDGNLHVNILKQDISDERWDQELPMAIRSIFQKVVDLGGTIS
;
A
#
# COMPACT_ATOMS: atom_id res chain seq x y z
N ILE A 1 -8.45 -10.00 16.38
CA ILE A 1 -8.43 -9.24 15.10
C ILE A 1 -7.22 -8.28 15.09
N VAL A 2 -6.70 -7.88 13.93
CA VAL A 2 -5.51 -7.00 13.86
C VAL A 2 -5.78 -5.63 14.48
N GLN A 3 -6.94 -5.03 14.23
CA GLN A 3 -7.33 -3.78 14.87
C GLN A 3 -7.33 -3.88 16.41
N GLU A 4 -7.90 -4.95 16.98
CA GLU A 4 -7.91 -5.17 18.44
C GLU A 4 -6.49 -5.31 19.00
N LEU A 5 -5.59 -6.00 18.27
CA LEU A 5 -4.18 -6.09 18.63
C LEU A 5 -3.52 -4.70 18.68
N GLN A 6 -3.74 -3.88 17.64
CA GLN A 6 -3.21 -2.52 17.56
C GLN A 6 -3.71 -1.66 18.73
N GLU A 7 -5.03 -1.61 18.94
CA GLU A 7 -5.64 -0.85 20.03
C GLU A 7 -5.11 -1.31 21.41
N HIS A 8 -4.94 -2.62 21.60
CA HIS A 8 -4.40 -3.16 22.84
C HIS A 8 -2.95 -2.73 23.10
N VAL A 9 -2.06 -2.83 22.11
CA VAL A 9 -0.65 -2.43 22.30
C VAL A 9 -0.51 -0.91 22.39
N GLU A 10 -1.34 -0.16 21.68
CA GLU A 10 -1.40 1.30 21.75
C GLU A 10 -1.80 1.81 23.13
N SER A 11 -2.73 1.12 23.82
CA SER A 11 -3.09 1.43 25.20
C SER A 11 -1.92 1.30 26.19
N LYS A 12 -0.86 0.59 25.80
CA LYS A 12 0.38 0.40 26.55
C LYS A 12 1.52 1.31 26.06
N GLY A 13 1.24 2.28 25.18
CA GLY A 13 2.25 3.15 24.57
C GLY A 13 3.13 2.48 23.50
N LEU A 14 2.74 1.28 23.07
CA LEU A 14 3.45 0.49 22.06
C LEU A 14 2.72 0.56 20.71
N PHE A 15 3.37 0.07 19.67
CA PHE A 15 2.92 0.24 18.30
C PHE A 15 3.22 -0.99 17.45
N TYR A 16 2.19 -1.45 16.74
CA TYR A 16 2.24 -2.45 15.69
C TYR A 16 1.83 -1.79 14.36
N ALA A 17 2.78 -1.63 13.43
CA ALA A 17 2.60 -0.71 12.30
C ALA A 17 1.83 -1.28 11.11
N VAL A 18 1.71 -2.61 11.01
CA VAL A 18 1.07 -3.26 9.86
C VAL A 18 -0.43 -2.96 9.87
N ASP A 19 -0.87 -2.21 8.86
CA ASP A 19 -2.21 -1.59 8.79
C ASP A 19 -2.94 -1.97 7.48
N PRO A 20 -3.31 -3.25 7.27
CA PRO A 20 -4.03 -3.64 6.06
C PRO A 20 -5.40 -2.96 6.00
N ALA A 21 -5.94 -2.76 4.79
CA ALA A 21 -7.27 -2.17 4.63
C ALA A 21 -8.36 -2.97 5.37
N SER A 22 -8.16 -4.29 5.49
CA SER A 22 -9.04 -5.23 6.19
C SER A 22 -8.76 -5.36 7.71
N ARG A 23 -8.00 -4.45 8.33
CA ARG A 23 -7.60 -4.56 9.77
C ARG A 23 -8.73 -4.84 10.75
N GLY A 24 -9.96 -4.40 10.45
CA GLY A 24 -11.15 -4.61 11.28
C GLY A 24 -11.73 -6.03 11.18
N THR A 25 -11.26 -6.85 10.26
CA THR A 25 -11.76 -8.22 10.01
C THR A 25 -10.65 -9.26 9.87
N CYS A 26 -9.44 -8.88 9.44
CA CYS A 26 -8.34 -9.82 9.31
C CYS A 26 -7.75 -10.24 10.68
N THR A 27 -7.21 -11.45 10.71
CA THR A 27 -6.54 -12.02 11.89
C THR A 27 -5.02 -11.88 11.77
N ILE A 28 -4.31 -11.92 12.90
CA ILE A 28 -2.85 -11.91 12.89
C ILE A 28 -2.28 -13.16 12.19
N GLY A 29 -2.91 -14.33 12.38
CA GLY A 29 -2.52 -15.56 11.70
C GLY A 29 -2.66 -15.45 10.18
N GLY A 30 -3.76 -14.85 9.69
CA GLY A 30 -3.95 -14.57 8.26
C GLY A 30 -2.88 -13.60 7.73
N ASN A 31 -2.61 -12.51 8.44
CA ASN A 31 -1.55 -11.59 8.05
C ASN A 31 -0.15 -12.27 7.99
N ILE A 32 0.12 -13.21 8.90
CA ILE A 32 1.35 -14.00 8.90
C ILE A 32 1.37 -14.95 7.69
N ALA A 33 0.27 -15.64 7.41
CA ALA A 33 0.16 -16.55 6.28
C ALA A 33 0.35 -15.84 4.93
N GLU A 34 -0.19 -14.64 4.78
CA GLU A 34 -0.14 -13.82 3.56
C GLU A 34 1.03 -12.82 3.51
N ASN A 35 1.86 -12.78 4.57
CA ASN A 35 2.87 -11.74 4.77
C ASN A 35 2.34 -10.30 4.52
N SER A 36 1.16 -9.99 5.05
CA SER A 36 0.42 -8.77 4.68
C SER A 36 1.21 -7.49 4.95
N GLY A 37 1.06 -6.53 4.04
CA GLY A 37 1.57 -5.17 4.16
C GLY A 37 0.50 -4.15 4.55
N GLY A 38 0.60 -2.96 3.96
CA GLY A 38 -0.36 -1.88 4.14
C GLY A 38 0.27 -0.51 3.89
N PRO A 39 -0.45 0.60 4.15
CA PRO A 39 0.02 1.93 3.86
C PRO A 39 1.36 2.31 4.52
N ARG A 40 1.66 1.69 5.67
CA ARG A 40 2.83 1.97 6.51
C ARG A 40 4.06 1.11 6.22
N ALA A 41 3.97 0.15 5.29
CA ALA A 41 5.06 -0.76 4.97
C ALA A 41 6.34 -0.03 4.52
N VAL A 42 6.17 1.09 3.82
CA VAL A 42 7.25 1.98 3.37
C VAL A 42 8.27 2.38 4.42
N LYS A 43 7.84 2.61 5.66
CA LYS A 43 8.74 2.97 6.76
C LYS A 43 8.99 1.80 7.70
N TYR A 44 7.99 0.94 7.89
CA TYR A 44 7.96 -0.02 9.00
C TYR A 44 8.05 -1.49 8.58
N GLY A 45 8.08 -1.78 7.28
CA GLY A 45 8.07 -3.14 6.75
C GLY A 45 6.69 -3.80 6.80
N VAL A 46 6.67 -5.06 6.36
CA VAL A 46 5.47 -5.91 6.27
C VAL A 46 5.46 -6.94 7.39
N THR A 47 4.43 -7.80 7.47
CA THR A 47 4.23 -8.71 8.62
C THR A 47 5.48 -9.52 8.99
N LYS A 48 6.25 -10.07 8.02
CA LYS A 48 7.49 -10.81 8.32
C LYS A 48 8.50 -10.02 9.14
N ASP A 49 8.57 -8.70 8.96
CA ASP A 49 9.53 -7.86 9.67
C ASP A 49 9.16 -7.73 11.14
N TRP A 50 7.91 -8.05 11.51
CA TRP A 50 7.37 -7.91 12.85
C TRP A 50 7.35 -9.22 13.66
N VAL A 51 7.48 -10.37 13.01
CA VAL A 51 7.41 -11.69 13.66
C VAL A 51 8.79 -12.10 14.20
N LEU A 52 8.86 -12.45 15.49
CA LEU A 52 10.08 -12.94 16.14
C LEU A 52 10.09 -14.47 16.31
N ASN A 53 8.92 -15.03 16.64
CA ASN A 53 8.73 -16.46 16.86
C ASN A 53 7.28 -16.83 16.53
N LEU A 54 7.09 -18.06 16.06
CA LEU A 54 5.79 -18.67 15.82
C LEU A 54 5.75 -20.05 16.47
N GLU A 55 4.65 -20.34 17.16
CA GLU A 55 4.23 -21.72 17.39
C GLU A 55 3.42 -22.18 16.18
N VAL A 56 3.78 -23.35 15.65
CA VAL A 56 3.13 -23.90 14.47
C VAL A 56 2.82 -25.38 14.66
N VAL A 57 1.74 -25.82 14.01
CA VAL A 57 1.34 -27.22 13.87
C VAL A 57 1.59 -27.66 12.43
N LEU A 58 2.46 -28.65 12.25
CA LEU A 58 2.73 -29.25 10.95
C LEU A 58 1.59 -30.18 10.51
N ALA A 59 1.61 -30.61 9.25
CA ALA A 59 0.59 -31.50 8.69
C ALA A 59 0.48 -32.86 9.40
N ASP A 60 1.56 -33.34 10.04
CA ASP A 60 1.59 -34.58 10.82
C ASP A 60 1.16 -34.39 12.30
N GLY A 61 0.78 -33.17 12.69
CA GLY A 61 0.41 -32.82 14.06
C GLY A 61 1.58 -32.44 14.96
N THR A 62 2.83 -32.45 14.46
CA THR A 62 3.99 -31.98 15.22
C THR A 62 3.84 -30.50 15.55
N VAL A 63 4.01 -30.15 16.84
CA VAL A 63 4.04 -28.76 17.32
C VAL A 63 5.49 -28.33 17.51
N LEU A 64 5.86 -27.17 16.96
CA LEU A 64 7.20 -26.61 17.15
C LEU A 64 7.19 -25.08 17.23
N ASN A 65 8.23 -24.55 17.86
CA ASN A 65 8.56 -23.13 17.82
C ASN A 65 9.60 -22.86 16.74
N THR A 66 9.37 -21.83 15.93
CA THR A 66 10.20 -21.53 14.75
C THR A 66 11.41 -20.64 15.04
N GLY A 67 11.41 -19.94 16.17
CA GLY A 67 12.38 -18.91 16.49
C GLY A 67 12.55 -18.69 17.99
N ALA A 68 12.76 -17.44 18.39
CA ALA A 68 12.98 -17.06 19.78
C ALA A 68 12.31 -15.72 20.07
N ASN A 69 11.96 -15.49 21.33
CA ASN A 69 11.29 -14.27 21.77
C ASN A 69 12.29 -13.12 21.99
N THR A 70 13.28 -12.99 21.11
CA THR A 70 14.38 -12.03 21.18
C THR A 70 14.63 -11.40 19.81
N LEU A 71 15.08 -10.14 19.79
CA LEU A 71 15.37 -9.43 18.54
C LEU A 71 16.53 -10.04 17.75
N LYS A 72 17.51 -10.59 18.46
CA LYS A 72 18.65 -11.29 17.87
C LYS A 72 18.50 -12.77 18.12
N ASN A 73 18.49 -13.54 17.03
CA ASN A 73 18.55 -14.98 17.03
C ASN A 73 19.37 -15.42 15.81
N SER A 74 20.45 -16.16 16.05
CA SER A 74 21.36 -16.64 14.98
C SER A 74 21.81 -18.08 15.24
N THR A 75 20.96 -18.86 15.91
CA THR A 75 21.22 -20.27 16.20
C THR A 75 20.40 -21.14 15.27
N GLY A 76 21.00 -21.54 14.14
CA GLY A 76 20.35 -22.39 13.13
C GLY A 76 19.65 -21.61 12.02
N TYR A 77 18.72 -22.27 11.33
CA TYR A 77 17.96 -21.69 10.23
C TYR A 77 16.85 -20.77 10.72
N ASN A 78 16.52 -19.74 9.93
CA ASN A 78 15.36 -18.88 10.18
C ASN A 78 14.08 -19.56 9.68
N LEU A 79 13.57 -20.52 10.45
CA LEU A 79 12.32 -21.22 10.12
C LEU A 79 11.12 -20.27 10.17
N THR A 80 11.16 -19.22 11.00
CA THR A 80 10.09 -18.22 11.07
C THR A 80 9.83 -17.60 9.70
N SER A 81 10.88 -17.16 8.99
CA SER A 81 10.73 -16.58 7.65
C SER A 81 10.30 -17.59 6.58
N LEU A 82 10.45 -18.90 6.81
CA LEU A 82 9.91 -19.91 5.90
C LEU A 82 8.38 -20.08 6.06
N ILE A 83 7.86 -19.88 7.28
CA ILE A 83 6.43 -20.01 7.56
C ILE A 83 5.66 -18.73 7.19
N VAL A 84 6.22 -17.55 7.43
CA VAL A 84 5.57 -16.28 7.06
C VAL A 84 5.46 -16.19 5.53
N GLY A 85 4.26 -15.94 5.01
CA GLY A 85 4.02 -15.92 3.56
C GLY A 85 3.80 -17.31 2.94
N SER A 86 3.67 -18.37 3.75
CA SER A 86 3.43 -19.74 3.25
C SER A 86 1.97 -20.02 2.91
N GLU A 87 1.05 -19.08 3.15
CA GLU A 87 -0.39 -19.24 2.86
C GLU A 87 -1.01 -20.51 3.51
N GLY A 88 -0.40 -20.98 4.62
CA GLY A 88 -0.81 -22.18 5.33
C GLY A 88 -0.42 -23.50 4.65
N THR A 89 0.37 -23.49 3.57
CA THR A 89 0.78 -24.71 2.85
C THR A 89 1.86 -25.51 3.57
N LEU A 90 2.57 -24.89 4.53
CA LEU A 90 3.67 -25.53 5.28
C LEU A 90 3.28 -25.88 6.72
N ALA A 91 2.50 -25.03 7.38
CA ALA A 91 2.07 -25.24 8.77
C ALA A 91 0.89 -24.33 9.14
N PHE A 92 0.16 -24.69 10.19
CA PHE A 92 -0.84 -23.85 10.82
C PHE A 92 -0.22 -23.05 11.97
N VAL A 93 -0.33 -21.71 11.93
CA VAL A 93 0.16 -20.84 13.00
C VAL A 93 -0.86 -20.80 14.14
N THR A 94 -0.44 -21.17 15.36
CA THR A 94 -1.29 -21.17 16.55
C THR A 94 -0.98 -20.02 17.51
N GLU A 95 0.30 -19.66 17.65
CA GLU A 95 0.75 -18.51 18.45
C GLU A 95 1.83 -17.70 17.72
N ALA A 96 1.91 -16.41 18.01
CA ALA A 96 2.92 -15.52 17.44
C ALA A 96 3.50 -14.58 18.50
N THR A 97 4.82 -14.45 18.52
CA THR A 97 5.53 -13.40 19.25
C THR A 97 5.93 -12.31 18.26
N LEU A 98 5.44 -11.10 18.50
CA LEU A 98 5.69 -9.94 17.65
C LEU A 98 6.62 -8.95 18.34
N LYS A 99 7.51 -8.31 17.57
CA LYS A 99 8.21 -7.11 18.03
C LYS A 99 7.22 -5.95 18.09
N LEU A 100 7.43 -5.01 19.00
CA LEU A 100 6.65 -3.77 19.08
C LEU A 100 7.60 -2.58 19.14
N LEU A 101 7.16 -1.45 18.63
CA LEU A 101 7.91 -0.18 18.69
C LEU A 101 7.22 0.80 19.66
N PRO A 102 7.92 1.81 20.16
CA PRO A 102 7.25 2.96 20.77
C PRO A 102 6.31 3.63 19.77
N ARG A 103 5.14 4.08 20.22
CA ARG A 103 4.16 4.77 19.36
C ARG A 103 4.66 6.18 18.97
N PRO A 104 4.73 6.53 17.68
CA PRO A 104 4.93 7.92 17.26
C PRO A 104 3.84 8.83 17.86
N SER A 105 4.24 9.97 18.42
CA SER A 105 3.35 10.86 19.17
C SER A 105 2.59 11.84 18.27
N CYS A 106 3.08 12.08 17.06
CA CYS A 106 2.53 13.07 16.15
C CYS A 106 2.79 12.66 14.69
N ASN A 107 1.92 13.13 13.80
CA ASN A 107 2.03 12.94 12.36
C ASN A 107 1.51 14.18 11.61
N ALA A 108 1.96 14.34 10.36
CA ALA A 108 1.43 15.28 9.40
C ALA A 108 1.01 14.53 8.14
N LEU A 109 -0.14 14.89 7.58
CA LEU A 109 -0.71 14.27 6.39
C LEU A 109 -1.01 15.37 5.36
N MET A 110 -0.55 15.16 4.12
CA MET A 110 -0.81 16.06 3.00
C MET A 110 -1.27 15.29 1.77
N LEU A 111 -2.19 15.88 1.02
CA LEU A 111 -2.63 15.40 -0.28
C LEU A 111 -2.13 16.38 -1.35
N VAL A 112 -1.25 15.91 -2.23
CA VAL A 112 -0.61 16.75 -3.25
C VAL A 112 -1.21 16.42 -4.63
N PRO A 113 -1.91 17.34 -5.29
CA PRO A 113 -2.43 17.15 -6.63
C PRO A 113 -1.33 17.30 -7.70
N PHE A 114 -1.43 16.52 -8.78
CA PHE A 114 -0.54 16.58 -9.94
C PHE A 114 -1.37 16.59 -11.23
N GLU A 115 -1.00 17.46 -12.17
CA GLU A 115 -1.57 17.46 -13.53
C GLU A 115 -1.11 16.26 -14.37
N SER A 116 0.00 15.61 -13.99
CA SER A 116 0.55 14.42 -14.65
C SER A 116 0.73 13.28 -13.66
N ALA A 117 0.04 12.17 -13.92
CA ALA A 117 0.17 10.94 -13.15
C ALA A 117 1.58 10.34 -13.23
N GLU A 118 2.23 10.41 -14.40
CA GLU A 118 3.62 9.97 -14.58
C GLU A 118 4.59 10.80 -13.74
N LYS A 119 4.42 12.13 -13.67
CA LYS A 119 5.25 12.98 -12.81
C LYS A 119 5.03 12.71 -11.33
N ALA A 120 3.79 12.44 -10.92
CA ALA A 120 3.49 12.00 -9.56
C ALA A 120 4.24 10.70 -9.21
N CYS A 121 4.23 9.71 -10.10
CA CYS A 121 5.03 8.49 -9.94
C CYS A 121 6.54 8.78 -9.89
N HIS A 122 7.04 9.73 -10.67
CA HIS A 122 8.47 10.06 -10.69
C HIS A 122 8.89 10.70 -9.34
N ALA A 123 8.08 11.64 -8.84
CA ALA A 123 8.30 12.32 -7.56
C ALA A 123 8.48 11.34 -6.39
N VAL A 124 7.79 10.20 -6.41
CA VAL A 124 7.90 9.16 -5.38
C VAL A 124 9.34 8.73 -5.16
N SER A 125 10.07 8.41 -6.22
CA SER A 125 11.46 7.95 -6.11
C SER A 125 12.41 9.06 -5.65
N GLU A 126 12.13 10.29 -6.05
CA GLU A 126 12.94 11.48 -5.73
C GLU A 126 12.76 11.92 -4.27
N ILE A 127 11.58 11.71 -3.69
CA ILE A 127 11.34 11.90 -2.26
C ILE A 127 12.31 11.05 -1.42
N PHE A 128 12.58 9.81 -1.83
CA PHE A 128 13.56 8.97 -1.11
C PHE A 128 15.00 9.41 -1.37
N LYS A 129 15.32 9.84 -2.60
CA LYS A 129 16.67 10.34 -2.94
C LYS A 129 17.02 11.61 -2.17
N SER A 130 16.03 12.41 -1.75
CA SER A 130 16.26 13.56 -0.86
C SER A 130 16.54 13.18 0.60
N GLY A 131 16.53 11.88 0.93
CA GLY A 131 16.75 11.37 2.28
C GLY A 131 15.49 11.38 3.15
N SER A 132 14.31 11.64 2.58
CA SER A 132 13.03 11.58 3.30
C SER A 132 12.52 10.13 3.41
N GLN A 133 11.86 9.82 4.52
CA GLN A 133 11.23 8.52 4.77
C GLN A 133 9.80 8.70 5.30
N PRO A 134 8.83 8.95 4.39
CA PRO A 134 7.42 9.08 4.76
C PRO A 134 6.92 7.82 5.49
N SER A 135 6.05 7.99 6.49
CA SER A 135 5.34 6.87 7.13
C SER A 135 4.28 6.28 6.21
N ALA A 136 3.77 7.06 5.26
CA ALA A 136 2.98 6.57 4.15
C ALA A 136 3.21 7.42 2.88
N LEU A 137 3.21 6.77 1.72
CA LEU A 137 3.25 7.43 0.42
C LEU A 137 2.37 6.64 -0.55
N LYS A 138 1.20 7.19 -0.89
CA LYS A 138 0.17 6.53 -1.70
C LYS A 138 -0.11 7.32 -2.97
N PHE A 139 -0.21 6.60 -4.08
CA PHE A 139 -0.63 7.16 -5.36
C PHE A 139 -2.10 6.83 -5.59
N MET A 140 -2.85 7.80 -6.13
CA MET A 140 -4.23 7.63 -6.58
C MET A 140 -4.44 8.44 -7.85
N GLU A 141 -4.88 7.80 -8.94
CA GLU A 141 -5.44 8.54 -10.07
C GLU A 141 -6.67 9.33 -9.65
N ARG A 142 -6.97 10.42 -10.37
CA ARG A 142 -8.16 11.23 -10.12
C ARG A 142 -9.45 10.39 -10.15
N SER A 143 -9.58 9.51 -11.13
CA SER A 143 -10.75 8.63 -11.28
C SER A 143 -10.96 7.73 -10.06
N ALA A 144 -9.88 7.27 -9.41
CA ALA A 144 -9.95 6.49 -8.18
C ALA A 144 -10.58 7.30 -7.04
N ILE A 145 -10.22 8.59 -6.92
CA ILE A 145 -10.78 9.48 -5.92
C ILE A 145 -12.24 9.80 -6.24
N GLU A 146 -12.58 10.12 -7.49
CA GLU A 146 -13.96 10.41 -7.90
C GLU A 146 -14.90 9.24 -7.60
N LEU A 147 -14.46 7.99 -7.87
CA LEU A 147 -15.22 6.80 -7.51
C LEU A 147 -15.39 6.66 -5.99
N ALA A 148 -14.33 6.92 -5.21
CA ALA A 148 -14.42 6.87 -3.75
C ALA A 148 -15.36 7.95 -3.18
N GLN A 149 -15.38 9.16 -3.75
CA GLN A 149 -16.33 10.21 -3.37
C GLN A 149 -17.76 9.80 -3.69
N ALA A 150 -18.01 9.23 -4.88
CA ALA A 150 -19.32 8.73 -5.26
C ALA A 150 -19.81 7.58 -4.37
N PHE A 151 -18.92 6.65 -4.03
CA PHE A 151 -19.23 5.50 -3.19
C PHE A 151 -19.52 5.89 -1.74
N THR A 152 -18.78 6.85 -1.19
CA THR A 152 -18.94 7.28 0.20
C THR A 152 -19.98 8.39 0.38
N GLY A 153 -20.35 9.08 -0.70
CA GLY A 153 -21.17 10.30 -0.66
C GLY A 153 -20.42 11.53 -0.14
N ASP A 154 -19.10 11.45 0.04
CA ASP A 154 -18.28 12.55 0.55
C ASP A 154 -17.58 13.33 -0.58
N TYR A 155 -18.16 14.47 -0.95
CA TYR A 155 -17.61 15.39 -1.96
C TYR A 155 -16.88 16.60 -1.34
N SER A 156 -16.45 16.50 -0.08
CA SER A 156 -15.79 17.62 0.59
C SER A 156 -14.41 17.95 0.03
N LEU A 157 -13.70 16.96 -0.53
CA LEU A 157 -12.48 17.18 -1.30
C LEU A 157 -12.83 17.73 -2.68
N LYS A 158 -12.40 18.95 -2.99
CA LYS A 158 -12.58 19.54 -4.32
C LYS A 158 -11.43 19.14 -5.23
N LEU A 159 -11.75 18.54 -6.37
CA LEU A 159 -10.79 18.17 -7.39
C LEU A 159 -10.74 19.25 -8.47
N LEU A 160 -9.53 19.75 -8.77
CA LEU A 160 -9.35 20.71 -9.85
C LEU A 160 -9.45 20.01 -11.21
N PRO A 161 -10.02 20.65 -12.25
CA PRO A 161 -10.23 20.03 -13.57
C PRO A 161 -8.95 19.51 -14.25
N GLU A 162 -7.81 20.14 -14.00
CA GLU A 162 -6.49 19.82 -14.55
C GLU A 162 -5.78 18.68 -13.80
N THR A 163 -6.25 18.32 -12.60
CA THR A 163 -5.61 17.26 -11.81
C THR A 163 -5.82 15.90 -12.45
N SER A 164 -4.74 15.14 -12.62
CA SER A 164 -4.76 13.76 -13.13
C SER A 164 -4.50 12.72 -12.04
N ALA A 165 -3.74 13.07 -10.99
CA ALA A 165 -3.42 12.17 -9.90
C ALA A 165 -3.11 12.92 -8.61
N HIS A 166 -3.05 12.19 -7.50
CA HIS A 166 -2.63 12.71 -6.21
C HIS A 166 -1.61 11.79 -5.54
N LEU A 167 -0.73 12.39 -4.75
CA LEU A 167 0.06 11.70 -3.75
C LEU A 167 -0.51 12.02 -2.36
N LEU A 168 -0.89 11.00 -1.61
CA LEU A 168 -1.18 11.11 -0.17
C LEU A 168 0.09 10.75 0.59
N ILE A 169 0.63 11.72 1.33
CA ILE A 169 1.93 11.62 1.99
C ILE A 169 1.74 11.85 3.49
N GLU A 170 2.15 10.87 4.29
CA GLU A 170 2.18 10.96 5.75
C GLU A 170 3.63 10.92 6.23
N VAL A 171 3.97 11.78 7.19
CA VAL A 171 5.20 11.69 7.99
C VAL A 171 4.81 11.58 9.45
N ASP A 172 5.57 10.81 10.22
CA ASP A 172 5.38 10.68 11.67
C ASP A 172 6.68 10.99 12.43
N ALA A 173 6.52 11.31 13.71
CA ALA A 173 7.62 11.64 14.60
C ALA A 173 7.28 11.35 16.07
N PHE A 174 8.34 11.29 16.89
CA PHE A 174 8.24 11.22 18.35
C PHE A 174 8.19 12.60 19.02
N ARG A 175 8.65 13.65 18.33
CA ARG A 175 8.57 15.04 18.78
C ARG A 175 7.92 15.88 17.68
N PHE A 176 7.06 16.79 18.11
CA PHE A 176 6.35 17.69 17.18
C PHE A 176 7.31 18.52 16.33
N ASP A 177 8.41 19.00 16.91
CA ASP A 177 9.45 19.78 16.22
C ASP A 177 10.11 19.03 15.04
N ASP A 178 10.02 17.69 15.01
CA ASP A 178 10.62 16.86 13.97
C ASP A 178 9.67 16.64 12.77
N LEU A 179 8.40 17.09 12.83
CA LEU A 179 7.45 16.94 11.72
C LEU A 179 7.71 17.93 10.58
N MET A 180 7.72 19.23 10.89
CA MET A 180 7.88 20.27 9.86
C MET A 180 9.19 20.14 9.08
N PRO A 181 10.35 19.81 9.68
CA PRO A 181 11.57 19.56 8.92
C PRO A 181 11.47 18.39 7.93
N GLN A 182 10.60 17.40 8.17
CA GLN A 182 10.34 16.33 7.20
C GLN A 182 9.48 16.84 6.04
N VAL A 183 8.43 17.63 6.34
CA VAL A 183 7.56 18.25 5.33
C VAL A 183 8.36 19.19 4.43
N GLU A 184 9.19 20.06 5.01
CA GLU A 184 10.03 21.04 4.30
C GLU A 184 11.06 20.39 3.35
N ARG A 185 11.46 19.13 3.60
CA ARG A 185 12.31 18.37 2.67
C ARG A 185 11.53 17.75 1.51
N ILE A 186 10.24 17.46 1.70
CA ILE A 186 9.39 16.81 0.70
C ILE A 186 8.78 17.82 -0.26
N LEU A 187 8.32 18.98 0.25
CA LEU A 187 7.62 19.98 -0.57
C LEU A 187 8.41 20.45 -1.80
N PRO A 188 9.70 20.82 -1.70
CA PRO A 188 10.45 21.24 -2.88
C PRO A 188 10.63 20.12 -3.91
N VAL A 189 10.65 18.86 -3.46
CA VAL A 189 10.74 17.71 -4.36
C VAL A 189 9.44 17.55 -5.13
N VAL A 190 8.28 17.55 -4.46
CA VAL A 190 7.00 17.40 -5.17
C VAL A 190 6.74 18.57 -6.12
N GLU A 191 7.09 19.80 -5.73
CA GLU A 191 7.00 21.00 -6.56
C GLU A 191 7.87 20.89 -7.81
N ALA A 192 9.12 20.41 -7.69
CA ALA A 192 10.03 20.22 -8.83
C ALA A 192 9.47 19.24 -9.89
N PHE A 193 8.55 18.36 -9.51
CA PHE A 193 7.85 17.44 -10.41
C PHE A 193 6.42 17.92 -10.76
N GLY A 194 6.09 19.18 -10.53
CA GLY A 194 4.80 19.76 -10.89
C GLY A 194 3.65 19.37 -9.97
N GLY A 195 3.94 19.01 -8.72
CA GLY A 195 2.94 18.96 -7.66
C GLY A 195 2.45 20.38 -7.37
N ALA A 196 1.13 20.57 -7.39
CA ALA A 196 0.50 21.84 -7.05
C ALA A 196 0.32 21.98 -5.52
N GLU A 197 -0.39 23.03 -5.09
CA GLU A 197 -0.54 23.35 -3.67
C GLU A 197 -1.05 22.15 -2.85
N PRO A 198 -0.29 21.71 -1.83
CA PRO A 198 -0.68 20.57 -0.99
C PRO A 198 -1.86 20.94 -0.09
N LEU A 199 -2.85 20.05 -0.02
CA LEU A 199 -3.89 20.11 1.00
C LEU A 199 -3.37 19.44 2.28
N PHE A 200 -3.12 20.24 3.32
CA PHE A 200 -2.78 19.74 4.65
C PHE A 200 -4.03 19.34 5.44
N ALA A 201 -3.92 18.25 6.20
CA ALA A 201 -4.92 17.87 7.18
C ALA A 201 -4.54 18.41 8.57
N ASP A 202 -5.15 19.52 8.96
CA ASP A 202 -4.80 20.29 10.17
C ASP A 202 -5.14 19.59 11.50
N ASP A 203 -6.09 18.66 11.47
CA ASP A 203 -6.55 17.92 12.66
C ASP A 203 -6.81 16.44 12.37
N GLU A 204 -7.05 15.66 13.43
CA GLU A 204 -7.33 14.23 13.32
C GLU A 204 -8.62 13.93 12.52
N ALA A 205 -9.61 14.82 12.52
CA ALA A 205 -10.84 14.61 11.75
C ALA A 205 -10.57 14.72 10.25
N ALA A 206 -9.80 15.72 9.83
CA ALA A 206 -9.35 15.90 8.46
C ALA A 206 -8.46 14.73 8.00
N LYS A 207 -7.53 14.27 8.85
CA LYS A 207 -6.69 13.11 8.56
C LYS A 207 -7.52 11.85 8.35
N ASN A 208 -8.45 11.60 9.26
CA ASN A 208 -9.36 10.45 9.16
C ASN A 208 -10.21 10.49 7.89
N LYS A 209 -10.62 11.68 7.45
CA LYS A 209 -11.36 11.86 6.18
C LYS A 209 -10.54 11.44 4.97
N LEU A 210 -9.31 11.96 4.84
CA LEU A 210 -8.42 11.60 3.72
C LEU A 210 -8.06 10.11 3.75
N TRP A 211 -7.80 9.56 4.93
CA TRP A 211 -7.52 8.14 5.08
C TRP A 211 -8.72 7.25 4.77
N ARG A 212 -9.93 7.65 5.18
CA ARG A 212 -11.17 6.95 4.84
C ARG A 212 -11.38 6.93 3.34
N LEU A 213 -11.21 8.08 2.67
CA LEU A 213 -11.28 8.19 1.22
C LEU A 213 -10.30 7.20 0.54
N ARG A 214 -9.01 7.23 0.93
CA ARG A 214 -7.99 6.30 0.38
C ARG A 214 -8.33 4.82 0.63
N ARG A 215 -8.85 4.48 1.81
CA ARG A 215 -9.20 3.09 2.16
C ARG A 215 -10.43 2.59 1.38
N SER A 216 -11.38 3.49 1.10
CA SER A 216 -12.59 3.16 0.34
C SER A 216 -12.37 3.03 -1.17
N VAL A 217 -11.23 3.47 -1.72
CA VAL A 217 -10.95 3.37 -3.18
C VAL A 217 -11.14 1.95 -3.70
N GLY A 218 -10.61 0.94 -2.99
CA GLY A 218 -10.72 -0.45 -3.43
C GLY A 218 -12.16 -0.90 -3.55
N GLU A 219 -12.98 -0.69 -2.52
CA GLU A 219 -14.40 -1.05 -2.54
C GLU A 219 -15.18 -0.25 -3.59
N ALA A 220 -14.86 1.04 -3.76
CA ALA A 220 -15.52 1.92 -4.71
C ALA A 220 -15.30 1.49 -6.16
N VAL A 221 -14.07 1.09 -6.51
CA VAL A 221 -13.73 0.58 -7.84
C VAL A 221 -14.48 -0.73 -8.11
N LYS A 222 -14.51 -1.64 -7.13
CA LYS A 222 -15.21 -2.94 -7.22
C LYS A 222 -16.71 -2.79 -7.37
N ALA A 223 -17.31 -1.78 -6.73
CA ALA A 223 -18.73 -1.49 -6.81
C ALA A 223 -19.16 -0.87 -8.15
N LYS A 224 -18.22 -0.28 -8.91
CA LYS A 224 -18.54 0.48 -10.13
C LYS A 224 -18.84 -0.41 -11.34
N SER A 225 -18.09 -1.50 -11.52
CA SER A 225 -18.19 -2.37 -12.70
C SER A 225 -17.63 -3.76 -12.40
N THR A 226 -17.90 -4.71 -13.29
CA THR A 226 -17.08 -5.94 -13.33
C THR A 226 -15.63 -5.53 -13.57
N TYR A 227 -14.71 -6.08 -12.78
CA TYR A 227 -13.32 -5.65 -12.79
C TYR A 227 -12.38 -6.86 -12.71
N LYS A 228 -11.12 -6.62 -13.10
CA LYS A 228 -9.96 -7.44 -12.73
C LYS A 228 -8.95 -6.56 -12.03
N GLU A 229 -8.40 -7.06 -10.93
CA GLU A 229 -7.40 -6.36 -10.13
C GLU A 229 -6.12 -7.16 -10.18
N GLU A 230 -5.04 -6.49 -10.58
CA GLU A 230 -3.69 -7.04 -10.55
C GLU A 230 -2.85 -6.25 -9.55
N ASP A 231 -2.13 -6.96 -8.68
CA ASP A 231 -1.32 -6.36 -7.63
C ASP A 231 0.16 -6.44 -8.00
N THR A 232 0.70 -5.34 -8.53
CA THR A 232 2.06 -5.35 -9.12
C THR A 232 3.03 -4.57 -8.26
N VAL A 233 4.29 -4.96 -8.25
CA VAL A 233 5.37 -4.24 -7.56
C VAL A 233 6.54 -4.07 -8.51
N VAL A 234 7.12 -2.87 -8.57
CA VAL A 234 8.35 -2.59 -9.33
C VAL A 234 9.31 -1.78 -8.45
N PRO A 235 10.62 -1.74 -8.77
CA PRO A 235 11.51 -0.76 -8.16
C PRO A 235 10.90 0.66 -8.28
N ARG A 236 10.92 1.46 -7.21
CA ARG A 236 10.20 2.76 -7.14
C ARG A 236 10.48 3.68 -8.33
N GLY A 237 11.71 3.68 -8.84
CA GLY A 237 12.11 4.49 -10.01
C GLY A 237 11.46 4.05 -11.32
N ALA A 238 10.93 2.83 -11.39
CA ALA A 238 10.24 2.26 -12.57
C ALA A 238 8.71 2.45 -12.51
N LEU A 239 8.15 3.06 -11.45
CA LEU A 239 6.72 3.35 -11.36
C LEU A 239 6.18 4.17 -12.55
N PRO A 240 6.87 5.22 -13.06
CA PRO A 240 6.40 5.95 -14.24
C PRO A 240 6.29 5.05 -15.47
N ASP A 241 7.28 4.18 -15.68
CA ASP A 241 7.31 3.25 -16.82
C ASP A 241 6.22 2.18 -16.72
N LEU A 242 5.95 1.68 -15.51
CA LEU A 242 4.85 0.76 -15.25
C LEU A 242 3.50 1.42 -15.56
N LEU A 243 3.25 2.62 -15.02
CA LEU A 243 1.99 3.33 -15.26
C LEU A 243 1.79 3.57 -16.76
N LYS A 244 2.82 4.07 -17.45
CA LYS A 244 2.79 4.31 -18.89
C LYS A 244 2.49 3.03 -19.67
N ALA A 245 3.11 1.91 -19.31
CA ALA A 245 2.87 0.63 -19.96
C ALA A 245 1.43 0.13 -19.73
N VAL A 246 0.90 0.24 -18.52
CA VAL A 246 -0.49 -0.12 -18.21
C VAL A 246 -1.46 0.69 -19.07
N LYS A 247 -1.23 2.00 -19.22
CA LYS A 247 -2.08 2.86 -20.08
C LYS A 247 -1.92 2.54 -21.57
N ALA A 248 -0.71 2.23 -22.03
CA ALA A 248 -0.47 1.79 -23.40
C ALA A 248 -1.19 0.47 -23.73
N VAL A 249 -1.06 -0.53 -22.85
CA VAL A 249 -1.77 -1.82 -23.00
C VAL A 249 -3.29 -1.61 -22.95
N GLY A 250 -3.79 -0.73 -22.08
CA GLY A 250 -5.20 -0.33 -22.07
C GLY A 250 -5.66 0.23 -23.41
N SER A 251 -4.87 1.11 -24.03
CA SER A 251 -5.16 1.65 -25.36
C SER A 251 -5.12 0.58 -26.45
N ASP A 252 -4.14 -0.32 -26.44
CA ASP A 252 -3.95 -1.34 -27.47
C ASP A 252 -5.06 -2.40 -27.46
N PHE A 253 -5.55 -2.77 -26.28
CA PHE A 253 -6.60 -3.78 -26.10
C PHE A 253 -8.01 -3.17 -25.92
N GLY A 254 -8.11 -1.85 -25.77
CA GLY A 254 -9.38 -1.13 -25.64
C GLY A 254 -10.08 -1.31 -24.29
N PHE A 255 -9.33 -1.21 -23.19
CA PHE A 255 -9.88 -1.18 -21.83
C PHE A 255 -9.41 0.03 -21.03
N GLU A 256 -10.21 0.45 -20.05
CA GLU A 256 -9.81 1.44 -19.06
C GLU A 256 -9.23 0.75 -17.82
N SER A 257 -8.18 1.35 -17.26
CA SER A 257 -7.62 0.95 -15.97
C SER A 257 -7.62 2.12 -15.00
N ILE A 258 -7.85 1.82 -13.73
CA ILE A 258 -7.70 2.73 -12.60
C ILE A 258 -6.56 2.23 -11.73
N CYS A 259 -5.55 3.09 -11.57
CA CYS A 259 -4.35 2.79 -10.83
C CYS A 259 -4.32 3.57 -9.51
N TYR A 260 -4.04 2.86 -8.44
CA TYR A 260 -3.75 3.41 -7.12
C TYR A 260 -2.89 2.41 -6.37
N GLY A 261 -2.19 2.82 -5.31
CA GLY A 261 -1.31 1.86 -4.65
C GLY A 261 -0.43 2.41 -3.57
N HIS A 262 0.41 1.51 -3.04
CA HIS A 262 1.47 1.82 -2.11
C HIS A 262 2.73 2.25 -2.86
N ALA A 263 2.67 3.41 -3.52
CA ALA A 263 3.77 3.89 -4.35
C ALA A 263 5.11 4.01 -3.62
N GLY A 264 5.10 4.34 -2.31
CA GLY A 264 6.32 4.33 -1.49
C GLY A 264 7.08 3.00 -1.49
N ASP A 265 6.38 1.89 -1.71
CA ASP A 265 6.92 0.53 -1.76
C ASP A 265 7.14 0.04 -3.19
N GLY A 266 6.80 0.85 -4.20
CA GLY A 266 6.82 0.45 -5.61
C GLY A 266 5.59 -0.34 -6.04
N ASN A 267 4.58 -0.45 -5.18
CA ASN A 267 3.38 -1.23 -5.41
C ASN A 267 2.25 -0.40 -6.06
N LEU A 268 1.66 -0.95 -7.13
CA LEU A 268 0.58 -0.36 -7.90
C LEU A 268 -0.51 -1.42 -8.16
N HIS A 269 -1.71 -1.17 -7.64
CA HIS A 269 -2.90 -1.95 -7.96
C HIS A 269 -3.44 -1.47 -9.30
N VAL A 270 -3.48 -2.35 -10.29
CA VAL A 270 -4.01 -2.09 -11.63
C VAL A 270 -5.42 -2.66 -11.70
N ASN A 271 -6.43 -1.80 -11.64
CA ASN A 271 -7.83 -2.21 -11.68
C ASN A 271 -8.39 -1.98 -13.08
N ILE A 272 -8.55 -3.06 -13.85
CA ILE A 272 -9.11 -3.05 -15.20
C ILE A 272 -10.63 -3.12 -15.12
N LEU A 273 -11.32 -2.16 -15.73
CA LEU A 273 -12.77 -2.10 -15.75
C LEU A 273 -13.33 -2.70 -17.04
N LYS A 274 -14.39 -3.52 -16.91
CA LYS A 274 -15.05 -4.11 -18.08
C LYS A 274 -15.77 -3.10 -18.95
N GLN A 275 -16.54 -2.21 -18.33
CA GLN A 275 -17.35 -1.21 -19.04
C GLN A 275 -18.15 -1.85 -20.19
N ASP A 276 -17.92 -1.41 -21.43
CA ASP A 276 -18.64 -1.85 -22.64
C ASP A 276 -17.93 -3.01 -23.38
N ILE A 277 -16.87 -3.60 -22.80
CA ILE A 277 -16.19 -4.76 -23.38
C ILE A 277 -17.13 -5.97 -23.34
N SER A 278 -17.29 -6.65 -24.48
CA SER A 278 -18.12 -7.86 -24.57
C SER A 278 -17.57 -9.00 -23.72
N ASP A 279 -18.44 -9.90 -23.26
CA ASP A 279 -18.06 -11.08 -22.47
C ASP A 279 -16.98 -11.91 -23.17
N GLU A 280 -17.11 -12.11 -24.49
CA GLU A 280 -16.14 -12.86 -25.29
C GLU A 280 -14.74 -12.23 -25.25
N ARG A 281 -14.63 -10.90 -25.44
CA ARG A 281 -13.34 -10.20 -25.37
C ARG A 281 -12.79 -10.17 -23.95
N TRP A 282 -13.67 -9.99 -22.96
CA TRP A 282 -13.31 -9.98 -21.55
C TRP A 282 -12.73 -11.33 -21.10
N ASP A 283 -13.27 -12.45 -21.57
CA ASP A 283 -12.82 -13.77 -21.17
C ASP A 283 -11.62 -14.27 -22.00
N GLN A 284 -11.51 -13.90 -23.28
CA GLN A 284 -10.48 -14.42 -24.19
C GLN A 284 -9.29 -13.47 -24.41
N GLU A 285 -9.53 -12.16 -24.58
CA GLU A 285 -8.47 -11.19 -24.93
C GLU A 285 -7.82 -10.55 -23.69
N LEU A 286 -8.60 -10.28 -22.64
CA LEU A 286 -8.09 -9.66 -21.41
C LEU A 286 -6.93 -10.44 -20.76
N PRO A 287 -6.93 -11.78 -20.69
CA PRO A 287 -5.78 -12.53 -20.17
C PRO A 287 -4.47 -12.27 -20.94
N MET A 288 -4.55 -11.97 -22.25
CA MET A 288 -3.39 -11.61 -23.06
C MET A 288 -2.87 -10.20 -22.72
N ALA A 289 -3.79 -9.27 -22.47
CA ALA A 289 -3.44 -7.93 -22.01
C ALA A 289 -2.77 -7.95 -20.63
N ILE A 290 -3.35 -8.69 -19.68
CA ILE A 290 -2.79 -8.88 -18.33
C ILE A 290 -1.40 -9.51 -18.42
N ARG A 291 -1.22 -10.54 -19.24
CA ARG A 291 0.11 -11.14 -19.49
C ARG A 291 1.12 -10.12 -20.02
N SER A 292 0.69 -9.19 -20.87
CA SER A 292 1.57 -8.12 -21.40
C SER A 292 1.99 -7.14 -20.30
N ILE A 293 1.08 -6.79 -19.39
CA ILE A 293 1.39 -6.00 -18.18
C ILE A 293 2.40 -6.74 -17.30
N PHE A 294 2.17 -8.02 -17.01
CA PHE A 294 3.08 -8.83 -16.20
C PHE A 294 4.46 -9.02 -16.82
N GLN A 295 4.53 -9.22 -18.14
CA GLN A 295 5.82 -9.28 -18.83
C GLN A 295 6.58 -7.97 -18.62
N LYS A 296 5.90 -6.82 -18.73
CA LYS A 296 6.53 -5.53 -18.48
C LYS A 296 6.97 -5.36 -17.01
N VAL A 297 6.18 -5.81 -16.05
CA VAL A 297 6.54 -5.80 -14.62
C VAL A 297 7.83 -6.60 -14.40
N VAL A 298 7.94 -7.79 -14.98
CA VAL A 298 9.15 -8.63 -14.90
C VAL A 298 10.34 -7.96 -15.59
N ASP A 299 10.15 -7.36 -16.77
CA ASP A 299 11.21 -6.64 -17.50
C ASP A 299 11.73 -5.43 -16.72
N LEU A 300 10.90 -4.81 -15.89
CA LEU A 300 11.25 -3.72 -14.97
C LEU A 300 11.91 -4.22 -13.66
N GLY A 301 12.09 -5.53 -13.49
CA GLY A 301 12.65 -6.15 -12.29
C GLY A 301 11.67 -6.22 -11.11
N GLY A 302 10.37 -6.22 -11.40
CA GLY A 302 9.29 -6.27 -10.43
C GLY A 302 8.76 -7.67 -10.09
N THR A 303 7.67 -7.71 -9.31
CA THR A 303 6.90 -8.91 -8.95
C THR A 303 5.43 -8.73 -9.33
N ILE A 304 4.77 -9.85 -9.64
CA ILE A 304 3.36 -9.89 -10.07
C ILE A 304 2.36 -10.04 -8.91
N SER A 305 2.89 -10.13 -7.68
CA SER A 305 2.19 -10.13 -6.39
C SER A 305 3.18 -9.76 -5.29
#